data_AF-A0A940YSV1-F1
#
_entry.id   AF-A0A940YSV1-F1
#
_cell.length_a   1.000
_cell.length_b   1.000
_cell.length_c   1.000
_cell.angle_alpha   90.00
_cell.angle_beta   90.00
_cell.angle_gamma   90.00
#
_symmetry.space_group_name_H-M   'P 1'
#
loop_
_entity.id
_entity.type
_entity.pdbx_description
1 polymer ?
#
loop_
_entity_poly.entity_id
_entity_poly.type
_entity_poly.pdbx_seq_one_letter_code
_entity_poly.pdbx_strand_id
1 'polypeptide(L)'
;MNRRWHTVAALGSLLTSVAVVAQPMGGMGPGRGPGDGPPGARGPARAERSLDEMLPPDPWRLWLQRVSLERGALTTRPEQTAVVDAFVQALETVQRLSAQRQRQFTQPPAPPPPMGLDLARELHAEVDDARVWTDALAALERGWRAAADVLDGGQRARLEGAYLAAFAPQPSRDRSAPARD
;
A
#
# COMPACT_ATOMS: atom_id res chain seq x y z
N MET A 1 -39.63 -13.27 7.86
CA MET A 1 -39.57 -12.24 6.80
C MET A 1 -38.29 -11.43 6.99
N ASN A 2 -37.15 -11.95 6.52
CA ASN A 2 -36.50 -11.59 5.25
C ASN A 2 -36.18 -10.10 5.08
N ARG A 3 -35.01 -9.67 5.59
CA ARG A 3 -34.24 -8.55 5.04
C ARG A 3 -32.74 -8.91 4.97
N ARG A 4 -32.41 -9.53 3.83
CA ARG A 4 -31.19 -9.38 3.02
C ARG A 4 -29.93 -8.93 3.76
N TRP A 5 -29.16 -9.93 4.19
CA TRP A 5 -27.72 -9.83 4.37
C TRP A 5 -27.09 -9.63 2.99
N HIS A 6 -26.82 -8.38 2.61
CA HIS A 6 -25.95 -8.11 1.47
C HIS A 6 -24.50 -8.27 1.94
N THR A 7 -24.03 -9.50 1.80
CA THR A 7 -22.70 -9.88 1.31
C THR A 7 -21.71 -8.72 1.18
N VAL A 8 -20.89 -8.49 2.22
CA VAL A 8 -19.57 -7.86 2.04
C VAL A 8 -18.56 -9.00 1.88
N ALA A 9 -18.70 -9.69 0.75
CA ALA A 9 -17.63 -10.49 0.18
C ALA A 9 -17.17 -9.72 -1.06
N ALA A 10 -16.20 -8.83 -0.88
CA ALA A 10 -15.40 -8.27 -1.97
C ALA A 10 -13.99 -8.84 -1.83
N LEU A 11 -13.88 -10.09 -2.26
CA LEU A 11 -12.65 -10.72 -2.69
C LEU A 11 -12.07 -9.95 -3.87
N GLY A 12 -10.75 -9.71 -3.82
CA GLY A 12 -9.83 -9.89 -4.94
C GLY A 12 -10.02 -9.04 -6.20
N SER A 13 -9.10 -8.09 -6.39
CA SER A 13 -8.53 -7.60 -7.66
C SER A 13 -7.99 -6.18 -7.38
N LEU A 14 -6.81 -5.72 -7.79
CA LEU A 14 -5.89 -6.05 -8.87
C LEU A 14 -4.53 -5.46 -8.47
N LEU A 15 -3.43 -6.16 -8.73
CA LEU A 15 -2.31 -5.63 -9.52
C LEU A 15 -1.42 -6.80 -9.96
N THR A 16 -1.65 -7.20 -11.20
CA THR A 16 -0.89 -8.15 -11.98
C THR A 16 -0.07 -7.36 -13.01
N SER A 17 1.22 -7.71 -13.11
CA SER A 17 2.16 -7.44 -14.23
C SER A 17 2.78 -6.03 -14.30
N VAL A 18 4.05 -5.83 -14.68
CA VAL A 18 4.92 -6.57 -15.62
C VAL A 18 6.38 -6.53 -15.11
N ALA A 19 7.03 -7.68 -15.04
CA ALA A 19 8.50 -7.73 -15.08
C ALA A 19 8.93 -7.41 -16.52
N VAL A 20 9.58 -6.27 -16.73
CA VAL A 20 10.25 -6.00 -18.00
C VAL A 20 11.48 -6.90 -18.07
N VAL A 21 11.36 -7.96 -18.88
CA VAL A 21 12.52 -8.69 -19.41
C VAL A 21 13.22 -7.74 -20.37
N ALA A 22 14.28 -7.07 -19.91
CA ALA A 22 15.22 -6.42 -20.81
C ALA A 22 16.03 -7.51 -21.51
N GLN A 23 15.67 -7.81 -22.77
CA GLN A 23 16.53 -8.58 -23.66
C GLN A 23 17.82 -7.80 -23.98
N PRO A 24 18.96 -8.49 -24.16
CA PRO A 24 20.23 -7.86 -24.47
C PRO A 24 20.25 -7.39 -25.93
N MET A 25 20.25 -6.07 -26.13
CA MET A 25 20.63 -5.48 -27.42
C MET A 25 22.16 -5.48 -27.52
N GLY A 26 22.67 -6.40 -28.33
CA GLY A 26 24.03 -6.32 -28.85
C GLY A 26 24.19 -5.06 -29.73
N GLY A 27 25.35 -4.44 -29.63
CA GLY A 27 25.71 -3.28 -30.44
C GLY A 27 27.15 -2.86 -30.20
N MET A 28 28.08 -3.51 -30.90
CA MET A 28 29.46 -3.07 -31.04
C MET A 28 29.52 -1.68 -31.71
N GLY A 29 30.46 -0.85 -31.25
CA GLY A 29 30.89 0.34 -31.98
C GLY A 29 31.86 1.21 -31.16
N PRO A 30 33.16 1.30 -31.52
CA PRO A 30 34.13 2.15 -30.85
C PRO A 30 34.12 3.56 -31.44
N GLY A 31 34.22 4.59 -30.61
CA GLY A 31 34.27 5.99 -31.06
C GLY A 31 34.95 6.90 -30.04
N ARG A 32 36.09 7.45 -30.42
CA ARG A 32 37.03 8.27 -29.65
C ARG A 32 36.71 9.76 -29.85
N GLY A 33 36.81 10.57 -28.80
CA GLY A 33 36.88 12.04 -28.94
C GLY A 33 36.82 12.80 -27.61
N PRO A 34 37.88 13.55 -27.22
CA PRO A 34 37.84 14.47 -26.08
C PRO A 34 37.32 15.83 -26.56
N GLY A 35 36.30 16.37 -25.89
CA GLY A 35 35.72 17.67 -26.21
C GLY A 35 35.40 18.42 -24.92
N ASP A 36 36.27 19.38 -24.60
CA ASP A 36 36.06 20.40 -23.58
C ASP A 36 34.81 21.24 -23.91
N GLY A 37 33.79 21.14 -23.06
CA GLY A 37 32.61 22.00 -23.07
C GLY A 37 32.53 22.82 -21.78
N PRO A 38 32.18 24.12 -21.84
CA PRO A 38 32.15 25.02 -20.69
C PRO A 38 31.04 24.68 -19.67
N PRO A 39 31.15 25.10 -18.41
CA PRO A 39 30.17 24.79 -17.35
C PRO A 39 28.89 25.62 -17.55
N GLY A 40 28.01 25.13 -18.42
CA GLY A 40 26.70 25.69 -18.67
C GLY A 40 25.71 25.35 -17.56
N ALA A 41 25.34 26.36 -16.77
CA ALA A 41 24.07 26.54 -16.11
C ALA A 41 23.38 25.28 -15.54
N ARG A 42 23.55 25.06 -14.23
CA ARG A 42 22.49 24.42 -13.43
C ARG A 42 21.25 25.31 -13.53
N GLY A 43 20.37 25.00 -14.48
CA GLY A 43 18.97 25.39 -14.39
C GLY A 43 18.41 24.95 -13.03
N PRO A 44 17.38 25.61 -12.50
CA PRO A 44 16.78 25.18 -11.24
C PRO A 44 16.43 23.70 -11.38
N ALA A 45 17.01 22.87 -10.51
CA ALA A 45 16.69 21.46 -10.43
C ALA A 45 15.16 21.41 -10.33
N ARG A 46 14.50 20.98 -11.41
CA ARG A 46 13.09 20.64 -11.37
C ARG A 46 13.02 19.65 -10.23
N ALA A 47 12.39 20.04 -9.12
CA ALA A 47 12.21 19.15 -7.98
C ALA A 47 11.50 17.94 -8.55
N GLU A 48 12.26 16.87 -8.78
CA GLU A 48 11.74 15.57 -9.11
C GLU A 48 10.91 15.23 -7.87
N ARG A 49 9.60 15.39 -7.99
CA ARG A 49 8.68 14.95 -6.95
C ARG A 49 9.09 13.54 -6.62
N SER A 50 9.33 13.26 -5.35
CA SER A 50 9.75 11.92 -4.95
C SER A 50 8.71 10.92 -5.45
N LEU A 51 9.12 9.70 -5.78
CA LEU A 51 8.19 8.63 -6.14
C LEU A 51 7.06 8.47 -5.10
N ASP A 52 7.35 8.73 -3.83
CA ASP A 52 6.39 8.80 -2.72
C ASP A 52 5.35 9.93 -2.85
N GLU A 53 5.68 11.06 -3.47
CA GLU A 53 4.73 12.14 -3.78
C GLU A 53 3.84 11.83 -5.00
N MET A 54 4.28 10.92 -5.87
CA MET A 54 3.57 10.52 -7.07
C MET A 54 2.62 9.33 -6.84
N LEU A 55 2.90 8.49 -5.83
CA LEU A 55 2.03 7.37 -5.49
C LEU A 55 0.77 7.85 -4.78
N PRO A 56 -0.41 7.24 -5.07
CA PRO A 56 -1.60 7.48 -4.28
C PRO A 56 -1.34 7.12 -2.80
N PRO A 57 -1.96 7.83 -1.85
CA PRO A 57 -1.76 7.56 -0.43
C PRO A 57 -2.14 6.11 -0.09
N ASP A 58 -1.29 5.44 0.69
CA ASP A 58 -1.53 4.06 1.14
C ASP A 58 -2.87 3.94 1.88
N PRO A 59 -3.85 3.19 1.35
CA PRO A 59 -5.17 3.07 1.96
C PRO A 59 -5.12 2.38 3.33
N TRP A 60 -4.16 1.48 3.56
CA TRP A 60 -3.98 0.82 4.86
C TRP A 60 -3.59 1.81 5.95
N ARG A 61 -2.65 2.72 5.64
CA ARG A 61 -2.28 3.84 6.52
C ARG A 61 -3.47 4.77 6.79
N LEU A 62 -4.23 5.14 5.76
CA LEU A 62 -5.40 6.01 5.92
C LEU A 62 -6.47 5.36 6.81
N TRP A 63 -6.73 4.07 6.61
CA TRP A 63 -7.70 3.33 7.40
C TRP A 63 -7.28 3.26 8.86
N LEU A 64 -6.01 2.90 9.14
CA LEU A 64 -5.48 2.86 10.50
C LEU A 64 -5.62 4.23 11.18
N GLN A 65 -5.17 5.30 10.53
CA GLN A 65 -5.26 6.66 11.10
C GLN A 65 -6.71 7.01 11.47
N ARG A 66 -7.67 6.67 10.60
CA ARG A 66 -9.08 6.95 10.84
C ARG A 66 -9.65 6.10 11.97
N VAL A 67 -9.35 4.80 11.99
CA VAL A 67 -9.76 3.89 13.07
C VAL A 67 -9.19 4.35 14.42
N SER A 68 -7.93 4.80 14.48
CA SER A 68 -7.33 5.32 15.71
C SER A 68 -8.05 6.58 16.22
N LEU A 69 -8.47 7.47 15.32
CA LEU A 69 -9.27 8.66 15.67
C LEU A 69 -10.65 8.26 16.19
N GLU A 70 -11.35 7.38 15.47
CA GLU A 70 -12.68 6.92 15.88
C GLU A 70 -12.60 6.19 17.23
N ARG A 71 -11.61 5.31 17.44
CA ARG A 71 -11.39 4.59 18.70
C ARG A 71 -11.29 5.53 19.90
N GLY A 72 -10.61 6.66 19.77
CA GLY A 72 -10.55 7.68 20.84
C GLY A 72 -11.89 8.34 21.13
N ALA A 73 -12.83 8.34 20.17
CA ALA A 73 -14.17 8.88 20.30
C ALA A 73 -15.24 7.82 20.63
N LEU A 74 -14.92 6.53 20.57
CA LEU A 74 -15.85 5.46 20.92
C LEU A 74 -15.95 5.34 22.45
N THR A 75 -17.18 5.38 22.96
CA THR A 75 -17.45 4.96 24.34
C THR A 75 -17.55 3.43 24.37
N THR A 76 -16.42 2.76 24.63
CA THR A 76 -16.38 1.29 24.75
C THR A 76 -16.40 0.85 26.20
N ARG A 77 -17.08 -0.27 26.46
CA ARG A 77 -16.93 -1.00 27.72
C ARG A 77 -15.57 -1.72 27.75
N PRO A 78 -15.03 -2.05 28.94
CA PRO A 78 -13.72 -2.71 29.05
C PRO A 78 -13.59 -3.97 28.18
N GLU A 79 -14.63 -4.80 28.12
CA GLU A 79 -14.67 -6.01 27.29
C GLU A 79 -14.64 -5.72 25.78
N GLN A 80 -15.23 -4.61 25.34
CA GLN A 80 -15.20 -4.18 23.94
C GLN A 80 -13.83 -3.59 23.58
N THR A 81 -13.21 -2.85 24.51
CA THR A 81 -11.89 -2.24 24.31
C THR A 81 -10.85 -3.28 23.95
N ALA A 82 -10.76 -4.39 24.68
CA ALA A 82 -9.78 -5.43 24.39
C ALA A 82 -9.93 -6.03 22.97
N VAL A 83 -11.17 -6.23 22.52
CA VAL A 83 -11.46 -6.77 21.17
C VAL A 83 -11.12 -5.76 20.08
N VAL A 84 -11.49 -4.49 20.27
CA VAL A 84 -11.16 -3.40 19.35
C VAL A 84 -9.64 -3.21 19.27
N ASP A 85 -8.94 -3.29 20.40
CA ASP A 85 -7.49 -3.15 20.46
C ASP A 85 -6.77 -4.26 19.68
N ALA A 86 -7.24 -5.51 19.81
CA ALA A 86 -6.73 -6.63 19.02
C ALA A 86 -6.96 -6.44 17.51
N PHE A 87 -8.12 -5.91 17.12
CA PHE A 87 -8.39 -5.52 15.74
C PHE A 87 -7.42 -4.44 15.24
N VAL A 88 -7.20 -3.38 16.03
CA VAL A 88 -6.26 -2.31 15.66
C VAL A 88 -4.83 -2.84 15.52
N GLN A 89 -4.37 -3.70 16.41
CA GLN A 89 -3.04 -4.33 16.30
C GLN A 89 -2.87 -5.18 15.03
N ALA A 90 -3.93 -5.90 14.62
CA ALA A 90 -3.93 -6.63 13.36
C ALA A 90 -3.84 -5.67 12.16
N LEU A 91 -4.54 -4.53 12.21
CA LEU A 91 -4.50 -3.51 11.17
C LEU A 91 -3.12 -2.84 11.08
N GLU A 92 -2.50 -2.52 12.22
CA GLU A 92 -1.11 -2.04 12.30
C GLU A 92 -0.13 -3.02 11.64
N THR A 93 -0.33 -4.32 11.86
CA THR A 93 0.52 -5.35 11.25
C THR A 93 0.39 -5.35 9.73
N VAL A 94 -0.83 -5.32 9.19
CA VAL A 94 -1.07 -5.24 7.74
C VAL A 94 -0.50 -3.94 7.16
N GLN A 95 -0.66 -2.82 7.85
CA GLN A 95 -0.11 -1.53 7.42
C GLN A 95 1.43 -1.57 7.32
N ARG A 96 2.11 -2.12 8.33
CA ARG A 96 3.59 -2.26 8.28
C ARG A 96 4.06 -3.11 7.11
N LEU A 97 3.39 -4.24 6.87
CA LEU A 97 3.70 -5.12 5.74
C LEU A 97 3.44 -4.43 4.39
N SER A 98 2.34 -3.68 4.27
CA SER A 98 2.04 -2.85 3.08
C SER A 98 3.16 -1.85 2.82
N ALA A 99 3.58 -1.12 3.85
CA ALA A 99 4.65 -0.12 3.76
C ALA A 99 6.03 -0.75 3.47
N GLN A 100 6.29 -1.98 3.92
CA GLN A 100 7.50 -2.71 3.57
C GLN A 100 7.52 -3.06 2.07
N ARG A 101 6.41 -3.60 1.55
CA ARG A 101 6.30 -3.95 0.12
C ARG A 101 6.37 -2.73 -0.79
N GLN A 102 5.69 -1.64 -0.43
CA GLN A 102 5.80 -0.38 -1.18
C GLN A 102 7.25 0.10 -1.28
N ARG A 103 8.02 0.03 -0.18
CA ARG A 103 9.45 0.37 -0.19
C ARG A 103 10.28 -0.53 -1.09
N GLN A 104 9.95 -1.82 -1.18
CA GLN A 104 10.64 -2.74 -2.12
C GLN A 104 10.36 -2.37 -3.58
N PHE A 105 9.16 -1.89 -3.91
CA PHE A 105 8.81 -1.48 -5.28
C PHE A 105 9.32 -0.09 -5.66
N THR A 106 9.50 0.83 -4.70
CA THR A 106 9.99 2.19 -4.97
C THR A 106 11.50 2.34 -4.90
N GLN A 107 12.21 1.38 -4.31
CA GLN A 107 13.67 1.39 -4.30
C GLN A 107 14.24 0.96 -5.66
N PRO A 108 15.36 1.55 -6.10
CA PRO A 108 16.08 1.08 -7.28
C PRO A 108 16.40 -0.41 -7.13
N PRO A 109 16.27 -1.22 -8.19
CA PRO A 109 16.64 -2.62 -8.11
C PRO A 109 18.11 -2.74 -7.66
N ALA A 110 18.34 -3.64 -6.70
CA ALA A 110 19.70 -3.96 -6.29
C ALA A 110 20.51 -4.42 -7.52
N PRO A 111 21.82 -4.11 -7.58
CA PRO A 111 22.67 -4.61 -8.66
C PRO A 111 22.52 -6.14 -8.75
N PRO A 112 22.51 -6.69 -9.98
CA PRO A 112 22.29 -8.12 -10.17
C PRO A 112 23.34 -8.89 -9.35
N PRO A 113 22.91 -9.89 -8.56
CA PRO A 113 23.85 -10.72 -7.81
C PRO A 113 24.81 -11.43 -8.77
N PRO A 114 26.02 -11.78 -8.29
CA PRO A 114 26.98 -12.53 -9.10
C PRO A 114 26.36 -13.84 -9.62
N MET A 115 26.76 -14.25 -10.83
CA MET A 115 26.25 -15.46 -11.49
C MET A 115 26.27 -16.66 -10.53
N GLY A 116 25.10 -17.26 -10.28
CA GLY A 116 24.92 -18.36 -9.33
C GLY A 116 23.76 -18.19 -8.35
N LEU A 117 22.70 -17.45 -8.72
CA LEU A 117 21.48 -17.38 -7.92
C LEU A 117 20.82 -18.75 -7.80
N ASP A 118 20.60 -19.15 -6.56
CA ASP A 118 19.76 -20.27 -6.19
C ASP A 118 18.30 -19.84 -6.34
N LEU A 119 17.75 -19.94 -7.55
CA LEU A 119 16.36 -19.63 -7.87
C LEU A 119 15.37 -20.28 -6.88
N ALA A 120 15.70 -21.46 -6.35
CA ALA A 120 14.87 -22.11 -5.35
C ALA A 120 14.78 -21.28 -4.06
N ARG A 121 15.88 -20.66 -3.62
CA ARG A 121 15.89 -19.78 -2.44
C ARG A 121 15.03 -18.54 -2.61
N GLU A 122 15.10 -17.89 -3.78
CA GLU A 122 14.29 -16.71 -4.08
C GLU A 122 12.80 -17.06 -4.13
N LEU A 123 12.45 -18.19 -4.77
CA LEU A 123 11.07 -18.68 -4.80
C LEU A 123 10.55 -19.02 -3.40
N HIS A 124 11.37 -19.62 -2.53
CA HIS A 124 10.98 -19.88 -1.14
C HIS A 124 10.73 -18.57 -0.37
N ALA A 125 11.59 -17.57 -0.54
CA ALA A 125 11.42 -16.28 0.12
C ALA A 125 10.12 -15.57 -0.33
N GLU A 126 9.78 -15.63 -1.61
CA GLU A 126 8.53 -15.06 -2.14
C GLU A 126 7.30 -15.80 -1.58
N VAL A 127 7.35 -17.14 -1.50
CA VAL A 127 6.28 -17.95 -0.92
C VAL A 127 6.09 -17.63 0.57
N ASP A 128 7.17 -17.49 1.32
CA ASP A 128 7.11 -17.13 2.73
C ASP A 128 6.54 -15.73 2.93
N ASP A 129 6.92 -14.75 2.11
CA ASP A 129 6.35 -13.40 2.16
C ASP A 129 4.84 -13.40 1.82
N ALA A 130 4.44 -14.15 0.79
CA ALA A 130 3.04 -14.32 0.43
C ALA A 130 2.23 -14.96 1.57
N ARG A 131 2.81 -15.93 2.28
CA ARG A 131 2.19 -16.58 3.44
C ARG A 131 2.03 -15.61 4.61
N VAL A 132 3.09 -14.90 5.00
CA VAL A 132 3.05 -13.91 6.09
C VAL A 132 1.95 -12.87 5.83
N TRP A 133 1.84 -12.40 4.60
CA TRP A 133 0.79 -11.45 4.22
C TRP A 133 -0.61 -12.04 4.31
N THR A 134 -0.80 -13.26 3.80
CA THR A 134 -2.09 -13.95 3.84
C THR A 134 -2.54 -14.17 5.29
N ASP A 135 -1.62 -14.61 6.15
CA ASP A 135 -1.88 -14.83 7.56
C ASP A 135 -2.24 -13.52 8.29
N ALA A 136 -1.56 -12.41 7.96
CA ALA A 136 -1.86 -11.10 8.51
C ALA A 136 -3.24 -10.58 8.07
N LEU A 137 -3.61 -10.73 6.79
CA LEU A 137 -4.94 -10.37 6.31
C LEU A 137 -6.04 -11.21 6.96
N ALA A 138 -5.81 -12.52 7.13
CA ALA A 138 -6.75 -13.40 7.80
C ALA A 138 -6.91 -13.05 9.29
N ALA A 139 -5.83 -12.65 9.97
CA ALA A 139 -5.88 -12.16 11.35
C ALA A 139 -6.68 -10.85 11.45
N LEU A 140 -6.46 -9.91 10.53
CA LEU A 140 -7.23 -8.67 10.45
C LEU A 140 -8.72 -8.92 10.21
N GLU A 141 -9.07 -9.83 9.31
CA GLU A 141 -10.46 -10.22 9.05
C GLU A 141 -11.13 -10.81 10.30
N ARG A 142 -10.44 -11.71 11.01
CA ARG A 142 -10.95 -12.29 12.26
C ARG A 142 -11.14 -11.22 13.34
N GLY A 143 -10.16 -10.32 13.49
CA GLY A 143 -10.24 -9.19 14.43
C GLY A 143 -11.41 -8.26 14.11
N TRP A 144 -11.62 -7.94 12.83
CA TRP A 144 -12.74 -7.14 12.37
C TRP A 144 -14.09 -7.78 12.70
N ARG A 145 -14.26 -9.07 12.42
CA ARG A 145 -15.50 -9.80 12.74
C ARG A 145 -15.79 -9.80 14.24
N ALA A 146 -14.78 -10.11 15.05
CA ALA A 146 -14.91 -10.09 16.51
C ALA A 146 -15.29 -8.69 17.03
N ALA A 147 -14.68 -7.63 16.48
CA ALA A 147 -15.04 -6.26 16.82
C ALA A 147 -16.48 -5.93 16.39
N ALA A 148 -16.88 -6.32 15.18
CA ALA A 148 -18.23 -6.08 14.67
C ALA A 148 -19.33 -6.79 15.47
N ASP A 149 -19.02 -7.91 16.12
CA ASP A 149 -19.96 -8.66 16.97
C ASP A 149 -20.19 -7.99 18.33
N VAL A 150 -19.19 -7.27 18.86
CA VAL A 150 -19.28 -6.63 20.19
C VAL A 150 -19.67 -5.16 20.13
N LEU A 151 -19.45 -4.50 18.99
CA LEU A 151 -19.80 -3.09 18.79
C LEU A 151 -21.29 -2.92 18.48
N ASP A 152 -21.88 -1.82 18.96
CA ASP A 152 -23.23 -1.46 18.54
C ASP A 152 -23.27 -0.99 17.08
N GLY A 153 -24.48 -0.88 16.52
CA GLY A 153 -24.67 -0.52 15.11
C GLY A 153 -24.09 0.85 14.73
N GLY A 154 -24.09 1.82 15.65
CA GLY A 154 -23.54 3.15 15.41
C GLY A 154 -22.00 3.15 15.44
N GLN A 155 -21.42 2.45 16.41
CA GLN A 155 -19.98 2.27 16.51
C GLN A 155 -19.41 1.51 15.30
N ARG A 156 -20.08 0.41 14.90
CA ARG A 156 -19.70 -0.36 13.72
C ARG A 156 -19.77 0.47 12.45
N ALA A 157 -20.85 1.23 12.25
CA ALA A 157 -21.00 2.10 11.08
C ALA A 157 -19.90 3.16 10.96
N ARG A 158 -19.38 3.67 12.09
CA ARG A 158 -18.23 4.60 12.09
C ARG A 158 -16.96 3.93 11.58
N LEU A 159 -16.66 2.72 12.04
CA LEU A 159 -15.47 1.98 11.58
C LEU A 159 -15.60 1.51 10.13
N GLU A 160 -16.79 1.11 9.69
CA GLU A 160 -17.09 0.81 8.29
C GLU A 160 -16.94 2.05 7.40
N GLY A 161 -17.45 3.20 7.86
CA GLY A 161 -17.26 4.48 7.19
C GLY A 161 -15.78 4.85 7.06
N ALA A 162 -14.97 4.55 8.09
CA ALA A 162 -13.52 4.74 8.03
C ALA A 162 -12.85 3.86 6.96
N TYR A 163 -13.28 2.60 6.81
CA TYR A 163 -12.81 1.72 5.74
C TYR A 163 -13.18 2.29 4.36
N LEU A 164 -14.46 2.62 4.16
CA LEU A 164 -14.93 3.14 2.88
C LEU A 164 -14.21 4.43 2.48
N ALA A 165 -13.96 5.34 3.44
CA ALA A 165 -13.25 6.58 3.18
C ALA A 165 -11.78 6.34 2.78
N ALA A 166 -11.13 5.33 3.36
CA ALA A 166 -9.72 5.01 3.09
C ALA A 166 -9.52 4.33 1.72
N PHE A 167 -10.45 3.45 1.32
CA PHE A 167 -10.36 2.67 0.07
C PHE A 167 -11.17 3.26 -1.09
N ALA A 168 -11.92 4.35 -0.87
CA ALA A 168 -12.61 5.05 -1.95
C ALA A 168 -11.60 5.66 -2.95
N PRO A 169 -11.95 5.72 -4.24
CA PRO A 169 -11.15 6.42 -5.25
C PRO A 169 -10.93 7.87 -4.83
N GLN A 170 -9.66 8.27 -4.69
CA GLN A 170 -9.32 9.63 -4.33
C GLN A 170 -9.60 10.56 -5.52
N PRO A 171 -10.27 11.71 -5.31
CA PRO A 171 -10.46 12.67 -6.38
C PRO A 171 -9.10 13.13 -6.89
N SER A 172 -8.85 12.96 -8.18
CA SER A 172 -7.63 13.38 -8.86
C SER A 172 -7.38 14.87 -8.56
N ARG A 173 -6.23 15.19 -7.95
CA ARG A 173 -5.86 16.56 -7.54
C ARG A 173 -5.79 17.57 -8.70
N ASP A 174 -5.93 17.13 -9.95
CA ASP A 174 -5.80 17.96 -11.16
C ASP A 174 -7.06 18.74 -11.58
N ARG A 175 -8.20 18.59 -10.89
CA ARG A 175 -9.39 19.42 -11.18
C ARG A 175 -9.38 20.74 -10.41
N SER A 176 -8.41 21.61 -10.68
CA SER A 176 -8.46 23.04 -10.31
C SER A 176 -7.43 23.85 -11.09
N ALA A 177 -7.72 24.11 -12.37
CA ALA A 177 -7.35 25.38 -12.97
C ALA A 177 -8.67 26.03 -13.39
N PRO A 178 -9.20 27.04 -12.66
CA PRO A 178 -10.23 27.88 -13.23
C PRO A 178 -9.59 28.59 -14.43
N ALA A 179 -10.18 28.40 -15.61
CA ALA A 179 -9.93 29.25 -16.75
C ALA A 179 -10.17 30.68 -16.29
N ARG A 180 -9.10 31.50 -16.30
CA ARG A 180 -9.24 32.94 -16.15
C ARG A 180 -9.73 33.44 -17.50
N ASP A 181 -10.99 33.87 -17.53
CA ASP A 181 -11.52 34.74 -18.58
C ASP A 181 -10.88 36.13 -18.51
#